data_AF-R7RTS2-F1
#
_entry.id   AF-R7RTS2-F1
#
_cell.length_a   1.000
_cell.length_b   1.000
_cell.length_c   1.000
_cell.angle_alpha   90.00
_cell.angle_beta   90.00
_cell.angle_gamma   90.00
#
_symmetry.space_group_name_H-M   'P 1'
#
loop_
_entity.id
_entity.type
_entity.pdbx_description
1 polymer ?
#
loop_
_entity_poly.entity_id
_entity_poly.type
_entity_poly.pdbx_seq_one_letter_code
_entity_poly.pdbx_strand_id
1 'polypeptide(L)'
;MEEVLKTIMSSLAQEESRSISENVTWGQRKRFADRKVSLPYKHFLGYEKGEDGVLKIVEEEAKIVRMIYKIFLEGKTPLSIAEYLTENNISTPAGKNK
;
A
#
# COMPACT_ATOMS: atom_id res chain seq x y z
N MET A 1 -25.92 -15.15 39.55
CA MET A 1 -26.62 -14.22 38.64
C MET A 1 -25.65 -13.22 37.99
N GLU A 2 -24.71 -12.65 38.75
CA GLU A 2 -23.70 -11.70 38.24
C GLU A 2 -22.78 -12.26 37.13
N GLU A 3 -22.29 -13.49 37.28
CA GLU A 3 -21.40 -14.15 36.28
C GLU A 3 -22.08 -14.39 34.93
N VAL A 4 -23.38 -14.71 34.94
CA VAL A 4 -24.16 -14.95 33.72
C VAL A 4 -24.31 -13.66 32.92
N LEU A 5 -24.58 -12.54 33.61
CA LEU A 5 -24.66 -11.22 32.97
C LEU A 5 -23.34 -10.80 32.33
N LYS A 6 -22.21 -10.98 33.05
CA LYS A 6 -20.87 -10.69 32.51
C LYS A 6 -20.56 -11.52 31.25
N THR A 7 -20.95 -12.78 31.23
CA THR A 7 -20.73 -13.69 30.09
C THR A 7 -21.59 -13.30 28.87
N ILE A 8 -22.83 -12.86 29.09
CA ILE A 8 -23.71 -12.36 28.02
C ILE A 8 -23.15 -11.05 27.45
N MET A 9 -22.73 -10.12 28.32
CA MET A 9 -22.14 -8.85 27.89
C MET A 9 -20.82 -9.01 27.15
N SER A 10 -19.95 -9.94 27.58
CA SER A 10 -18.70 -10.23 26.86
C SER A 10 -18.96 -10.84 25.48
N SER A 11 -19.98 -11.72 25.36
CA SER A 11 -20.38 -12.31 24.09
C SER A 11 -20.91 -11.27 23.11
N LEU A 12 -21.77 -10.34 23.59
CA LEU A 12 -22.29 -9.24 22.78
C LEU A 12 -21.19 -8.28 22.34
N ALA A 13 -20.31 -7.86 23.27
CA ALA A 13 -19.18 -6.98 22.93
C ALA A 13 -18.21 -7.64 21.92
N GLN A 14 -18.02 -8.96 22.01
CA GLN A 14 -17.22 -9.71 21.04
C GLN A 14 -17.88 -9.75 19.66
N GLU A 15 -19.20 -9.93 19.60
CA GLU A 15 -19.96 -9.91 18.34
C GLU A 15 -19.93 -8.52 17.69
N GLU A 16 -20.13 -7.45 18.46
CA GLU A 16 -19.99 -6.07 17.98
C GLU A 16 -18.58 -5.78 17.47
N SER A 17 -17.54 -6.22 18.19
CA SER A 17 -16.15 -6.07 17.78
C SER A 17 -15.86 -6.79 16.45
N ARG A 18 -16.40 -8.01 16.27
CA ARG A 18 -16.31 -8.75 15.01
C ARG A 18 -17.04 -8.01 13.88
N SER A 19 -18.26 -7.54 14.13
CA SER A 19 -19.06 -6.79 13.16
C SER A 19 -18.36 -5.50 12.70
N ILE A 20 -17.75 -4.75 13.63
CA ILE A 20 -16.96 -3.55 13.31
C ILE A 20 -15.77 -3.92 12.41
N SER A 21 -15.02 -4.96 12.77
CA SER A 21 -13.86 -5.41 12.00
C SER A 21 -14.24 -5.83 10.56
N GLU A 22 -15.35 -6.56 10.43
CA GLU A 22 -15.88 -6.98 9.13
C GLU A 22 -16.33 -5.78 8.29
N ASN A 23 -17.03 -4.82 8.89
CA ASN A 23 -17.46 -3.60 8.22
C ASN A 23 -16.28 -2.74 7.75
N VAL A 24 -15.23 -2.59 8.57
CA VAL A 24 -14.00 -1.88 8.19
C VAL A 24 -13.31 -2.58 7.02
N THR A 25 -13.18 -3.91 7.08
CA THR A 25 -12.57 -4.72 6.03
C THR A 25 -13.35 -4.61 4.72
N TRP A 26 -14.68 -4.72 4.79
CA TRP A 26 -15.55 -4.58 3.63
C TRP A 26 -15.51 -3.17 3.04
N GLY A 27 -15.53 -2.13 3.89
CA GLY A 27 -15.39 -0.75 3.48
C GLY A 27 -14.09 -0.51 2.73
N GLN A 28 -12.97 -1.04 3.23
CA GLN A 28 -11.68 -0.94 2.56
C GLN A 28 -11.68 -1.67 1.20
N ARG A 29 -12.23 -2.89 1.13
CA ARG A 29 -12.39 -3.63 -0.13
C ARG A 29 -13.24 -2.87 -1.14
N LYS A 30 -14.35 -2.27 -0.70
CA LYS A 30 -15.22 -1.46 -1.55
C LYS A 30 -14.50 -0.22 -2.07
N ARG A 31 -13.72 0.47 -1.24
CA ARG A 31 -12.90 1.63 -1.68
C ARG A 31 -11.88 1.23 -2.75
N PHE A 32 -11.27 0.06 -2.65
CA PHE A 32 -10.38 -0.45 -3.69
C PHE A 32 -11.12 -0.76 -5.00
N ALA A 33 -12.31 -1.39 -4.92
CA ALA A 33 -13.15 -1.66 -6.10
C ALA A 33 -13.64 -0.38 -6.80
N ASP A 34 -13.98 0.65 -6.01
CA ASP A 34 -14.41 1.97 -6.49
C ASP A 34 -13.25 2.83 -7.04
N ARG A 35 -12.04 2.27 -7.19
CA ARG A 35 -10.80 2.98 -7.59
C ARG A 35 -10.39 4.15 -6.69
N LYS A 36 -10.96 4.24 -5.48
CA LYS A 36 -10.64 5.26 -4.46
C LYS A 36 -9.46 4.82 -3.61
N VAL A 37 -8.31 4.61 -4.27
CA VAL A 37 -7.10 4.17 -3.59
C VAL A 37 -6.38 5.38 -2.98
N SER A 38 -6.10 5.30 -1.68
CA SER A 38 -5.23 6.27 -1.00
C SER A 38 -3.81 5.72 -1.01
N LEU A 39 -3.02 6.08 -2.01
CA LEU A 39 -1.59 5.79 -2.02
C LEU A 39 -0.82 6.93 -1.35
N PRO A 40 0.32 6.63 -0.68
CA PRO A 40 1.26 7.66 -0.27
C PRO A 40 2.01 8.17 -1.51
N TYR A 41 1.34 9.00 -2.32
CA TYR A 41 1.83 9.48 -3.62
C TYR A 41 3.25 10.09 -3.57
N LYS A 42 3.67 10.65 -2.43
CA LYS A 42 5.02 11.21 -2.23
C LYS A 42 6.13 10.16 -2.06
N HIS A 43 5.79 8.90 -1.90
CA HIS A 43 6.73 7.80 -1.61
C HIS A 43 6.51 6.59 -2.52
N PHE A 44 5.65 6.69 -3.52
CA PHE A 44 5.28 5.58 -4.39
C PHE A 44 5.72 5.87 -5.83
N LEU A 45 6.62 5.05 -6.35
CA LEU A 45 7.18 5.21 -7.69
C LEU A 45 6.20 4.70 -8.75
N GLY A 46 6.06 5.43 -9.86
CA GLY A 46 5.30 5.03 -11.04
C GLY A 46 3.87 5.58 -11.10
N TYR A 47 3.41 6.27 -10.05
CA TYR A 47 2.04 6.79 -9.99
C TYR A 47 1.97 8.19 -9.38
N GLU A 48 1.22 9.05 -10.05
CA GLU A 48 0.82 10.37 -9.55
C GLU A 48 -0.67 10.44 -9.28
N LYS A 49 -1.06 11.41 -8.46
CA LYS A 49 -2.48 11.74 -8.25
C LYS A 49 -3.00 12.44 -9.51
N GLY A 50 -3.82 11.74 -10.29
CA GLY A 50 -4.51 12.32 -11.44
C GLY A 50 -5.54 13.37 -11.02
N GLU A 51 -5.95 14.21 -11.97
CA GLU A 51 -6.87 15.35 -11.76
C GLU A 51 -8.20 14.92 -11.13
N ASP A 52 -8.72 13.75 -11.50
CA ASP A 52 -9.98 13.19 -11.00
C ASP A 52 -9.83 12.33 -9.73
N GLY A 53 -8.64 12.32 -9.12
CA GLY A 53 -8.32 11.44 -7.99
C GLY A 53 -8.10 9.98 -8.37
N VAL A 54 -8.02 9.68 -9.67
CA VAL A 54 -7.62 8.38 -10.22
C VAL A 54 -6.10 8.33 -10.36
N LEU A 55 -5.51 7.15 -10.16
CA LEU A 55 -4.08 6.92 -10.33
C LEU A 55 -3.66 7.17 -11.78
N LYS A 56 -2.73 8.11 -11.99
CA LYS A 56 -2.11 8.36 -13.30
C LYS A 56 -0.73 7.70 -13.32
N ILE A 57 -0.46 6.91 -14.36
CA ILE A 57 0.86 6.29 -14.54
C ILE A 57 1.84 7.35 -15.04
N VAL A 58 2.99 7.45 -14.38
CA VAL A 58 4.12 8.26 -14.84
C VAL A 58 5.07 7.34 -15.60
N GLU A 59 5.08 7.42 -16.93
CA GLU A 59 5.83 6.45 -17.76
C GLU A 59 7.34 6.46 -17.49
N GLU A 60 7.92 7.62 -17.18
CA GLU A 60 9.35 7.70 -16.85
C GLU A 60 9.70 6.93 -15.57
N GLU A 61 8.87 7.06 -14.53
CA GLU A 61 9.02 6.30 -13.30
C GLU A 61 8.66 4.82 -13.49
N ALA A 62 7.67 4.52 -14.34
CA ALA A 62 7.28 3.15 -14.67
C ALA A 62 8.41 2.37 -15.36
N LYS A 63 9.26 3.04 -16.17
CA LYS A 63 10.47 2.42 -16.73
C LYS A 63 11.43 1.96 -15.62
N ILE A 64 11.61 2.76 -14.57
CA ILE A 64 12.46 2.41 -13.42
C ILE A 64 11.88 1.18 -12.71
N VAL A 65 10.58 1.14 -12.45
CA VAL A 65 9.92 -0.03 -11.84
C VAL A 65 10.11 -1.29 -12.70
N ARG A 66 9.88 -1.21 -14.01
CA ARG A 66 10.10 -2.33 -14.94
C ARG A 66 11.56 -2.80 -14.93
N MET A 67 12.50 -1.86 -14.87
CA MET A 67 13.93 -2.17 -14.77
C MET A 67 14.27 -2.89 -13.46
N ILE A 68 13.77 -2.41 -12.32
CA ILE A 68 13.97 -3.06 -11.00
C ILE A 68 13.50 -4.51 -11.05
N TYR A 69 12.29 -4.75 -11.58
CA TYR A 69 11.76 -6.11 -11.70
C TYR A 69 12.58 -6.97 -12.65
N LYS A 70 13.07 -6.42 -13.77
CA LYS A 70 13.96 -7.14 -14.68
C LYS A 70 15.24 -7.58 -13.97
N ILE A 71 15.92 -6.67 -13.29
CA ILE A 71 17.17 -6.93 -12.56
C ILE A 71 16.94 -7.92 -11.40
N PHE A 72 15.78 -7.84 -10.74
CA PHE A 72 15.37 -8.80 -9.72
C PHE A 72 15.16 -10.21 -10.29
N LEU A 73 14.48 -10.33 -11.44
CA LEU A 73 14.29 -11.61 -12.13
C LEU A 73 15.60 -12.20 -12.67
N GLU A 74 16.59 -11.37 -12.96
CA GLU A 74 17.96 -11.79 -13.28
C GLU A 74 18.75 -12.30 -12.06
N GLY A 75 18.14 -12.34 -10.87
CA GLY A 75 18.70 -12.93 -9.66
C GLY A 75 19.50 -11.97 -8.79
N LYS A 76 19.44 -10.67 -9.03
CA LYS A 76 20.08 -9.67 -8.17
C LYS A 76 19.32 -9.50 -6.86
N THR A 77 20.08 -9.28 -5.79
CA THR A 77 19.50 -8.99 -4.48
C THR A 77 18.97 -7.56 -4.42
N PRO A 78 17.97 -7.28 -3.56
CA PRO A 78 17.46 -5.93 -3.37
C PRO A 78 18.54 -4.89 -3.02
N LEU A 79 19.59 -5.31 -2.31
CA LEU A 79 20.73 -4.46 -1.98
C LEU A 79 21.50 -4.04 -3.23
N SER A 80 21.84 -5.01 -4.09
CA SER A 80 22.53 -4.74 -5.36
C SER A 80 21.71 -3.86 -6.30
N ILE A 81 20.38 -4.00 -6.28
CA ILE A 81 19.48 -3.12 -7.03
C ILE A 81 19.54 -1.69 -6.46
N ALA A 82 19.51 -1.52 -5.14
CA ALA A 82 19.59 -0.20 -4.53
C ALA A 82 20.93 0.50 -4.82
N GLU A 83 22.05 -0.24 -4.78
CA GLU A 83 23.37 0.25 -5.17
C GLU A 83 23.39 0.68 -6.64
N TYR A 84 22.88 -0.18 -7.54
CA TYR A 84 22.78 0.13 -8.96
C TYR A 84 21.94 1.39 -9.22
N LEU A 85 20.78 1.54 -8.56
CA LEU A 85 19.94 2.73 -8.70
C LEU A 85 20.68 4.00 -8.20
N THR A 86 21.45 3.88 -7.11
CA THR A 86 22.22 4.98 -6.55
C THR A 86 23.37 5.39 -7.47
N GLU A 87 24.12 4.42 -8.01
CA GLU A 87 25.22 4.65 -8.97
C GLU A 87 24.73 5.30 -10.27
N ASN A 88 23.53 4.91 -10.74
CA ASN A 88 22.91 5.48 -11.92
C ASN A 88 22.19 6.83 -11.66
N ASN A 89 22.38 7.45 -10.49
CA ASN A 89 21.74 8.71 -10.08
C ASN A 89 20.21 8.69 -10.20
N ILE A 90 19.59 7.54 -9.97
CA ILE A 90 18.14 7.41 -9.98
C ILE A 90 17.63 7.87 -8.61
N SER A 91 17.01 9.04 -8.57
CA SER A 91 16.45 9.62 -7.35
C SER A 91 15.36 8.73 -6.74
N THR A 92 15.30 8.73 -5.41
CA THR A 92 14.21 8.05 -4.70
C THR A 92 12.87 8.77 -4.96
N PRO A 93 11.72 8.06 -4.89
CA PRO A 93 10.40 8.71 -5.06
C PRO A 93 10.13 9.84 -4.05
N ALA A 94 10.88 9.87 -2.94
CA ALA A 94 10.83 10.94 -1.95
C ALA A 94 11.71 12.17 -2.29
N GLY A 95 12.36 12.19 -3.45
CA GLY A 95 13.27 13.26 -3.87
C GLY A 95 14.57 13.34 -3.06
N LYS A 96 14.86 12.31 -2.24
CA LYS A 96 16.13 12.25 -1.50
C LYS A 96 17.20 11.68 -2.42
N ASN A 97 18.17 12.50 -2.75
CA ASN A 97 19.49 12.05 -3.17
C ASN A 97 20.29 11.81 -1.88
N LYS A 98 20.96 10.66 -1.79
CA LYS A 98 21.87 10.39 -0.67
C LYS A 98 23.19 11.12 -0.92
#